data_AF-A0AA88MQE7-F1
#
_entry.id   AF-A0AA88MQE7-F1
#
_cell.length_a   1.000
_cell.length_b   1.000
_cell.length_c   1.000
_cell.angle_alpha   90.00
_cell.angle_beta   90.00
_cell.angle_gamma   90.00
#
_symmetry.space_group_name_H-M   'P 1'
#
loop_
_entity.id
_entity.type
_entity.pdbx_description
1 polymer ?
#
loop_
_entity_poly.entity_id
_entity_poly.type
_entity_poly.pdbx_seq_one_letter_code
_entity_poly.pdbx_strand_id
1 'polypeptide(L)'
;MRIWGLVDRCRRIPARLATEQELALCHGSEHIAMIKSTEQMKPRDLNRLGHEYNSSTSAILTGQVRNGVAIVRPPGHHAERDAACGFCFFNTAALTARYAQSITHNALRVLILDWDVHHGNGTQHIFENDGQVGKEILVFRFKSFIYFHVLYISLHRYEDGSFFPCSEDADYDKVGRGKGKGYNVNIPWNKARMGDVEYLAAFHHVVMPIAREFAPELVLVSAGFDAARGDPLGGYQVTPECYGHLTHQLLSLAAGRVLVILEGGYNLTSISNSMAMCTSMLLGDTPPPLPPLPPPHQSAAVSINNVLRAHAPYWRSLRIQIPEALRLSLPSPKSKIKRTPPGKDRNSPPLVTPQPQSQRTPVPTSPASPPTDQEDSGLDELTQGLHALDLSTSTISATSSPTSVQVGGARPKVKPSPQRTSSSSAQEASPVRAKEKGIEDGAVKAESTPVKQENQVSQSEESGTGAVCDQESPALEGACGYTKKTNFELVCGTTNIAGDTMYVVEPLAWCPHLESVCPVPAGGVDVFRPCEECGAEAENWICLCCYKVLCGRFVNEHMVVHGLVSSHPLVLSFADLSVWCYSCESYVHNKVLYEAKNAAHLAKFGEEIPPIV
;
A
#
# COMPACT_ATOMS: atom_id res chain seq x y z
N MET A 1 -8.23 9.02 10.94
CA MET A 1 -7.35 10.21 11.13
C MET A 1 -8.04 11.40 11.79
N ARG A 2 -9.20 11.88 11.30
CA ARG A 2 -9.95 12.98 11.98
C ARG A 2 -10.33 12.62 13.42
N ILE A 3 -10.86 11.41 13.63
CA ILE A 3 -11.22 10.89 14.97
C ILE A 3 -10.04 10.94 15.95
N TRP A 4 -8.82 10.70 15.48
CA TRP A 4 -7.59 10.75 16.31
C TRP A 4 -6.96 12.15 16.39
N GLY A 5 -7.63 13.20 15.91
CA GLY A 5 -7.12 14.58 15.93
C GLY A 5 -5.87 14.83 15.09
N LEU A 6 -5.47 13.90 14.23
CA LEU A 6 -4.23 14.00 13.44
C LEU A 6 -4.36 15.02 12.30
N VAL A 7 -5.54 15.12 11.70
CA VAL A 7 -5.78 16.01 10.54
C VAL A 7 -5.58 17.47 10.92
N ASP A 8 -6.07 17.88 12.10
CA ASP A 8 -5.99 19.27 12.56
C ASP A 8 -4.56 19.71 12.91
N ARG A 9 -3.68 18.73 13.15
CA ARG A 9 -2.25 18.94 13.38
C ARG A 9 -1.44 18.98 12.08
N CYS A 10 -2.03 18.56 10.97
CA CYS A 10 -1.40 18.56 9.65
C CYS A 10 -1.70 19.85 8.89
N ARG A 11 -0.72 20.31 8.10
CA ARG A 11 -0.96 21.32 7.08
C ARG A 11 -1.58 20.65 5.85
N ARG A 12 -2.83 21.00 5.53
CA ARG A 12 -3.49 20.51 4.30
C ARG A 12 -2.85 21.15 3.06
N ILE A 13 -2.39 20.31 2.14
CA ILE A 13 -1.91 20.72 0.81
C ILE A 13 -3.00 20.33 -0.19
N PRO A 14 -3.50 21.25 -1.02
CA PRO A 14 -4.52 20.93 -2.02
C PRO A 14 -3.95 19.98 -3.08
N ALA A 15 -4.80 19.08 -3.57
CA ALA A 15 -4.48 18.23 -4.71
C ALA A 15 -4.52 19.03 -6.01
N ARG A 16 -3.86 18.51 -7.04
CA ARG A 16 -3.91 19.05 -8.41
C ARG A 16 -3.79 17.92 -9.41
N LEU A 17 -4.29 18.13 -10.62
CA LEU A 17 -4.06 17.20 -11.72
C LEU A 17 -2.58 17.21 -12.14
N ALA A 18 -2.05 16.02 -12.43
CA ALA A 18 -0.77 15.88 -13.11
C ALA A 18 -0.92 16.30 -14.58
N THR A 19 0.07 17.01 -15.11
CA THR A 19 0.06 17.38 -16.53
C THR A 19 0.53 16.19 -17.39
N GLU A 20 0.19 16.19 -18.69
CA GLU A 20 0.69 15.17 -19.61
C GLU A 20 2.23 15.14 -19.67
N GLN A 21 2.88 16.30 -19.53
CA GLN A 21 4.34 16.39 -19.49
C GLN A 21 4.91 15.73 -18.22
N GLU A 22 4.22 15.83 -17.09
CA GLU A 22 4.60 15.15 -15.86
C GLU A 22 4.39 13.64 -15.99
N LEU A 23 3.25 13.19 -16.53
CA LEU A 23 2.99 11.77 -16.78
C LEU A 23 4.03 11.15 -17.72
N ALA A 24 4.47 11.89 -18.74
CA ALA A 24 5.50 11.48 -19.69
C ALA A 24 6.89 11.27 -19.07
N LEU A 25 7.11 11.65 -17.81
CA LEU A 25 8.35 11.34 -17.09
C LEU A 25 8.54 9.84 -16.85
N CYS A 26 7.45 9.07 -16.76
CA CYS A 26 7.47 7.63 -16.50
C CYS A 26 6.69 6.80 -17.53
N HIS A 27 5.68 7.38 -18.18
CA HIS A 27 4.77 6.64 -19.04
C HIS A 27 4.90 7.02 -20.52
N GLY A 28 4.64 6.07 -21.41
CA GLY A 28 4.61 6.33 -22.84
C GLY A 28 3.41 7.18 -23.25
N SER A 29 3.58 7.96 -24.32
CA SER A 29 2.53 8.84 -24.85
C SER A 29 1.27 8.07 -25.29
N GLU A 30 1.44 6.85 -25.81
CA GLU A 30 0.31 5.99 -26.21
C GLU A 30 -0.51 5.54 -25.01
N HIS A 31 0.14 5.10 -23.93
CA HIS A 31 -0.52 4.76 -22.68
C HIS A 31 -1.26 5.96 -22.09
N ILE A 32 -0.62 7.14 -22.03
CA ILE A 32 -1.25 8.38 -21.54
C ILE A 32 -2.48 8.72 -22.38
N ALA A 33 -2.39 8.66 -23.71
CA ALA A 33 -3.49 8.95 -24.61
C ALA A 33 -4.64 7.94 -24.46
N MET A 34 -4.33 6.65 -24.34
CA MET A 34 -5.30 5.59 -24.09
C MET A 34 -6.07 5.83 -22.79
N ILE A 35 -5.37 6.04 -21.67
CA ILE A 35 -5.99 6.30 -20.37
C ILE A 35 -6.83 7.58 -20.41
N LYS A 36 -6.31 8.66 -21.03
CA LYS A 36 -7.07 9.92 -21.21
C LYS A 36 -8.35 9.72 -22.02
N SER A 37 -8.32 8.88 -23.05
CA SER A 37 -9.51 8.62 -23.88
C SER A 37 -10.67 7.98 -23.11
N THR A 38 -10.39 7.36 -21.96
CA THR A 38 -11.41 6.72 -21.12
C THR A 38 -12.35 7.70 -20.45
N GLU A 39 -11.97 8.97 -20.28
CA GLU A 39 -12.85 10.02 -19.75
C GLU A 39 -14.15 10.17 -20.55
N GLN A 40 -14.09 9.90 -21.85
CA GLN A 40 -15.23 10.04 -22.77
C GLN A 40 -15.93 8.71 -23.06
N MET A 41 -15.48 7.61 -22.44
CA MET A 41 -16.04 6.29 -22.65
C MET A 41 -17.33 6.09 -21.86
N LYS A 42 -18.20 5.19 -22.33
CA LYS A 42 -19.45 4.88 -21.61
C LYS A 42 -19.14 3.93 -20.45
N PRO A 43 -19.96 3.88 -19.39
CA PRO A 43 -19.80 2.95 -18.25
C PRO A 43 -19.56 1.47 -18.64
N ARG A 44 -20.14 1.02 -19.76
CA ARG A 44 -19.91 -0.34 -20.31
C ARG A 44 -18.47 -0.57 -20.78
N ASP A 45 -17.80 0.49 -21.23
CA ASP A 45 -16.41 0.52 -21.71
C ASP A 45 -15.44 0.94 -20.57
N LEU A 46 -15.96 1.58 -19.52
CA LEU A 46 -15.28 2.17 -18.36
C LEU A 46 -15.12 1.21 -17.16
N ASN A 47 -15.25 -0.11 -17.32
CA ASN A 47 -15.15 -1.06 -16.20
C ASN A 47 -13.71 -1.24 -15.65
N ARG A 48 -12.92 -0.18 -15.74
CA ARG A 48 -11.60 0.06 -15.20
C ARG A 48 -11.42 1.57 -15.23
N LEU A 49 -10.64 2.09 -14.27
CA LEU A 49 -9.99 3.41 -14.31
C LEU A 49 -10.62 4.49 -13.43
N GLY A 50 -9.95 4.73 -12.30
CA GLY A 50 -10.16 5.90 -11.43
C GLY A 50 -9.01 6.90 -11.63
N HIS A 51 -9.31 8.18 -11.54
CA HIS A 51 -8.35 9.28 -11.63
C HIS A 51 -8.28 10.02 -10.29
N GLU A 52 -7.06 10.34 -9.84
CA GLU A 52 -6.65 11.58 -9.16
C GLU A 52 -5.16 11.46 -8.74
N TYR A 53 -4.40 12.56 -8.83
CA TYR A 53 -2.98 12.66 -8.40
C TYR A 53 -2.83 13.86 -7.44
N ASN A 54 -1.75 13.89 -6.63
CA ASN A 54 -1.56 14.89 -5.57
C ASN A 54 -0.16 15.56 -5.59
N SER A 55 -0.09 16.84 -5.19
CA SER A 55 1.08 17.74 -5.30
C SER A 55 1.98 17.88 -4.06
N SER A 56 1.99 16.91 -3.14
CA SER A 56 2.67 17.02 -1.84
C SER A 56 4.20 17.21 -1.92
N THR A 57 4.85 16.70 -2.97
CA THR A 57 6.32 16.65 -3.09
C THR A 57 6.99 18.01 -3.23
N SER A 58 6.36 18.94 -3.94
CA SER A 58 6.89 20.31 -4.09
C SER A 58 6.97 21.03 -2.74
N ALA A 59 5.96 20.85 -1.88
CA ALA A 59 5.95 21.47 -0.55
C ALA A 59 7.05 20.92 0.38
N ILE A 60 7.41 19.63 0.25
CA ILE A 60 8.51 19.02 1.01
C ILE A 60 9.87 19.54 0.52
N LEU A 61 10.08 19.57 -0.80
CA LEU A 61 11.36 19.97 -1.38
C LEU A 61 11.64 21.48 -1.24
N THR A 62 10.59 22.30 -1.26
CA THR A 62 10.70 23.75 -1.00
C THR A 62 10.75 24.10 0.49
N GLY A 63 10.68 23.11 1.38
CA GLY A 63 10.77 23.30 2.83
C GLY A 63 9.51 23.90 3.48
N GLN A 64 8.38 23.96 2.77
CA GLN A 64 7.10 24.41 3.34
C GLN A 64 6.57 23.44 4.40
N VAL A 65 6.87 22.15 4.24
CA VAL A 65 6.64 21.09 5.23
C VAL A 65 7.86 20.18 5.27
N ARG A 66 8.09 19.48 6.38
CA ARG A 66 9.23 18.56 6.51
C ARG A 66 8.95 17.21 5.87
N ASN A 67 7.75 16.69 6.07
CA ASN A 67 7.29 15.39 5.63
C ASN A 67 5.80 15.49 5.28
N GLY A 68 5.22 14.40 4.77
CA GLY A 68 3.80 14.39 4.44
C GLY A 68 3.23 13.00 4.22
N VAL A 69 1.90 12.96 4.17
CA VAL A 69 1.12 11.78 3.81
C VAL A 69 0.19 12.16 2.65
N ALA A 70 0.10 11.28 1.65
CA ALA A 70 -0.80 11.38 0.52
C ALA A 70 -1.79 10.21 0.58
N ILE A 71 -3.01 10.51 1.01
CA ILE A 71 -4.13 9.56 1.03
C ILE A 71 -4.78 9.64 -0.36
N VAL A 72 -4.32 8.78 -1.28
CA VAL A 72 -4.68 8.84 -2.70
C VAL A 72 -5.21 7.49 -3.18
N ARG A 73 -6.06 7.54 -4.20
CA ARG A 73 -6.50 6.39 -5.00
C ARG A 73 -6.81 6.90 -6.41
N PRO A 74 -6.53 6.14 -7.47
CA PRO A 74 -5.99 4.76 -7.53
C PRO A 74 -4.52 4.62 -7.03
N PRO A 75 -4.06 3.39 -6.72
CA PRO A 75 -2.63 3.12 -6.45
C PRO A 75 -1.78 3.25 -7.72
N GLY A 76 -0.46 3.11 -7.59
CA GLY A 76 0.50 3.32 -8.67
C GLY A 76 1.62 2.28 -8.85
N HIS A 77 2.07 1.56 -7.81
CA HIS A 77 3.35 0.84 -7.86
C HIS A 77 3.43 -0.33 -8.89
N HIS A 78 2.29 -0.85 -9.37
CA HIS A 78 2.23 -1.85 -10.44
C HIS A 78 2.17 -1.26 -11.86
N ALA A 79 1.88 0.03 -12.00
CA ALA A 79 1.73 0.66 -13.31
C ALA A 79 3.09 0.70 -14.03
N GLU A 80 3.11 0.10 -15.22
CA GLU A 80 4.28 0.04 -16.10
C GLU A 80 4.35 1.29 -16.97
N ARG A 81 5.45 1.43 -17.73
CA ARG A 81 5.62 2.52 -18.70
C ARG A 81 4.43 2.59 -19.68
N ASP A 82 4.02 1.44 -20.21
CA ASP A 82 3.06 1.36 -21.31
C ASP A 82 1.84 0.48 -20.98
N ALA A 83 1.62 0.16 -19.70
CA ALA A 83 0.49 -0.67 -19.27
C ALA A 83 -0.01 -0.36 -17.86
N ALA A 84 -1.33 -0.43 -17.68
CA ALA A 84 -1.96 -0.47 -16.36
C ALA A 84 -1.98 -1.92 -15.81
N CYS A 85 -1.76 -2.08 -14.51
CA CYS A 85 -1.72 -3.40 -13.85
C CYS A 85 -2.09 -3.26 -12.37
N GLY A 86 -2.64 -4.30 -11.74
CA GLY A 86 -2.84 -4.34 -10.28
C GLY A 86 -3.56 -3.11 -9.69
N PHE A 87 -4.69 -2.70 -10.29
CA PHE A 87 -5.43 -1.47 -9.94
C PHE A 87 -4.70 -0.13 -10.21
N CYS A 88 -3.46 -0.18 -10.69
CA CYS A 88 -2.61 0.98 -10.93
C CYS A 88 -2.64 1.42 -12.41
N PHE A 89 -2.78 2.73 -12.64
CA PHE A 89 -2.84 3.32 -13.99
C PHE A 89 -1.60 4.14 -14.31
N PHE A 90 -1.16 4.94 -13.34
CA PHE A 90 0.07 5.71 -13.41
C PHE A 90 0.87 5.45 -12.13
N ASN A 91 2.19 5.37 -12.25
CA ASN A 91 3.05 5.05 -11.14
C ASN A 91 3.33 6.31 -10.31
N THR A 92 2.45 6.57 -9.34
CA THR A 92 2.45 7.75 -8.49
C THR A 92 3.80 7.96 -7.78
N ALA A 93 4.41 6.92 -7.21
CA ALA A 93 5.70 7.01 -6.55
C ALA A 93 6.84 7.31 -7.54
N ALA A 94 6.87 6.64 -8.69
CA ALA A 94 7.89 6.86 -9.71
C ALA A 94 7.80 8.26 -10.33
N LEU A 95 6.59 8.70 -10.69
CA LEU A 95 6.32 10.05 -11.19
C LEU A 95 6.77 11.10 -10.18
N THR A 96 6.49 10.86 -8.90
CA THR A 96 6.92 11.73 -7.82
C THR A 96 8.44 11.85 -7.74
N ALA A 97 9.17 10.74 -7.86
CA ALA A 97 10.63 10.73 -7.86
C ALA A 97 11.20 11.51 -9.05
N ARG A 98 10.67 11.29 -10.26
CA ARG A 98 11.11 12.01 -11.47
C ARG A 98 10.76 13.50 -11.41
N TYR A 99 9.57 13.82 -10.93
CA TYR A 99 9.14 15.21 -10.75
C TYR A 99 10.04 15.93 -9.76
N ALA A 100 10.35 15.31 -8.61
CA ALA A 100 11.30 15.82 -7.63
C ALA A 100 12.66 16.16 -8.27
N GLN A 101 13.22 15.20 -9.03
CA GLN A 101 14.49 15.40 -9.75
C GLN A 101 14.41 16.55 -10.77
N SER A 102 13.27 16.71 -11.45
CA SER A 102 13.07 17.75 -12.45
C SER A 102 13.08 19.17 -11.87
N ILE A 103 12.53 19.36 -10.66
CA ILE A 103 12.40 20.69 -10.03
C ILE A 103 13.60 21.08 -9.15
N THR A 104 14.45 20.14 -8.74
CA THR A 104 15.62 20.42 -7.89
C THR A 104 16.92 20.56 -8.66
N HIS A 105 16.88 20.60 -10.00
CA HIS A 105 18.06 20.61 -10.88
C HIS A 105 19.04 19.44 -10.61
N ASN A 106 18.67 18.24 -11.06
CA ASN A 106 19.53 17.09 -11.42
C ASN A 106 20.73 16.73 -10.50
N ALA A 107 20.45 15.89 -9.49
CA ALA A 107 21.35 14.98 -8.75
C ALA A 107 20.63 14.30 -7.57
N LEU A 108 19.35 14.66 -7.33
CA LEU A 108 18.58 14.24 -6.16
C LEU A 108 18.51 12.72 -6.04
N ARG A 109 19.11 12.19 -4.95
CA ARG A 109 18.99 10.79 -4.56
C ARG A 109 17.63 10.55 -3.91
N VAL A 110 16.82 9.71 -4.54
CA VAL A 110 15.49 9.34 -4.04
C VAL A 110 15.52 7.87 -3.62
N LEU A 111 15.12 7.59 -2.38
CA LEU A 111 14.78 6.22 -1.96
C LEU A 111 13.28 6.03 -2.16
N ILE A 112 12.88 5.01 -2.89
CA ILE A 112 11.51 4.50 -2.90
C ILE A 112 11.51 3.20 -2.10
N LEU A 113 10.85 3.21 -0.95
CA LEU A 113 10.63 2.02 -0.15
C LEU A 113 9.19 1.54 -0.34
N ASP A 114 9.03 0.30 -0.75
CA ASP A 114 7.74 -0.34 -0.94
C ASP A 114 7.53 -1.41 0.14
N TRP A 115 6.53 -1.20 0.98
CA TRP A 115 6.13 -2.16 2.00
C TRP A 115 4.73 -2.74 1.75
N ASP A 116 4.13 -2.44 0.59
CA ASP A 116 2.94 -3.13 0.11
C ASP A 116 3.24 -4.63 0.04
N VAL A 117 2.25 -5.47 0.33
CA VAL A 117 2.50 -6.92 0.34
C VAL A 117 2.83 -7.46 -1.05
N HIS A 118 2.50 -6.72 -2.11
CA HIS A 118 2.82 -7.07 -3.49
C HIS A 118 4.11 -6.38 -3.96
N HIS A 119 4.85 -7.06 -4.84
CA HIS A 119 5.99 -6.45 -5.49
C HIS A 119 5.52 -5.35 -6.46
N GLY A 120 5.99 -4.11 -6.25
CA GLY A 120 5.81 -3.00 -7.19
C GLY A 120 6.63 -3.15 -8.47
N ASN A 121 6.26 -4.10 -9.33
CA ASN A 121 6.95 -4.43 -10.59
C ASN A 121 7.16 -3.20 -11.49
N GLY A 122 6.14 -2.34 -11.61
CA GLY A 122 6.24 -1.12 -12.42
C GLY A 122 7.32 -0.18 -11.92
N THR A 123 7.40 0.00 -10.59
CA THR A 123 8.44 0.82 -9.97
C THR A 123 9.83 0.25 -10.23
N GLN A 124 10.00 -1.06 -10.05
CA GLN A 124 11.27 -1.75 -10.36
C GLN A 124 11.67 -1.51 -11.82
N HIS A 125 10.81 -1.78 -12.79
CA HIS A 125 11.15 -1.66 -14.21
C HIS A 125 11.47 -0.23 -14.64
N ILE A 126 10.77 0.77 -14.11
CA ILE A 126 11.02 2.19 -14.40
C ILE A 126 12.44 2.62 -13.98
N PHE A 127 12.98 2.03 -12.90
CA PHE A 127 14.28 2.40 -12.34
C PHE A 127 15.35 1.30 -12.45
N GLU A 128 15.08 0.18 -13.10
CA GLU A 128 15.98 -0.99 -13.10
C GLU A 128 17.36 -0.68 -13.69
N ASN A 129 17.42 0.25 -14.65
CA ASN A 129 18.67 0.72 -15.27
C ASN A 129 19.17 2.05 -14.71
N ASP A 130 18.44 2.67 -13.78
CA ASP A 130 18.81 3.96 -13.19
C ASP A 130 20.00 3.79 -12.25
N GLY A 131 21.16 4.22 -12.71
CA GLY A 131 22.35 4.27 -11.87
C GLY A 131 23.34 5.34 -12.30
N GLN A 132 24.47 5.40 -11.62
CA GLN A 132 25.49 6.44 -11.78
C GLN A 132 26.06 6.52 -13.20
N VAL A 133 25.45 7.27 -14.13
CA VAL A 133 26.16 7.95 -15.24
C VAL A 133 25.40 9.19 -15.71
N GLY A 134 26.12 10.30 -15.82
CA GLY A 134 25.65 11.54 -16.42
C GLY A 134 25.26 11.38 -17.89
N LYS A 135 24.04 11.78 -18.24
CA LYS A 135 23.74 12.12 -19.64
C LYS A 135 24.59 13.33 -20.01
N GLU A 136 25.43 13.18 -21.03
CA GLU A 136 26.17 14.28 -21.63
C GLU A 136 25.17 15.17 -22.39
N ILE A 137 24.69 16.23 -21.74
CA ILE A 137 23.90 17.26 -22.41
C ILE A 137 24.85 18.43 -22.67
N LEU A 138 25.16 18.65 -23.95
CA LEU A 138 25.98 19.77 -24.39
C LEU A 138 25.17 21.07 -24.29
N VAL A 139 25.14 21.69 -23.11
CA VAL A 139 24.62 23.06 -22.96
C VAL A 139 25.82 24.01 -22.87
N PHE A 140 26.01 24.83 -23.91
CA PHE A 140 26.93 25.97 -23.97
C PHE A 140 28.22 25.85 -23.14
N ARG A 141 29.26 25.20 -23.69
CA ARG A 141 30.67 25.19 -23.21
C ARG A 141 30.93 24.75 -21.76
N PHE A 142 29.94 24.27 -21.01
CA PHE A 142 30.13 23.64 -19.71
C PHE A 142 29.65 22.19 -19.75
N LYS A 143 30.57 21.24 -19.59
CA LYS A 143 30.24 19.82 -19.40
C LYS A 143 29.58 19.68 -18.03
N SER A 144 28.28 19.39 -17.99
CA SER A 144 27.57 19.08 -16.75
C SER A 144 27.03 17.65 -16.81
N PHE A 145 27.47 16.80 -15.90
CA PHE A 145 26.99 15.43 -15.76
C PHE A 145 25.73 15.43 -14.88
N ILE A 146 24.60 15.00 -15.43
CA ILE A 146 23.31 14.93 -14.72
C ILE A 146 23.10 13.52 -14.18
N TYR A 147 23.12 13.38 -12.85
CA TYR A 147 22.93 12.10 -12.18
C TYR A 147 21.46 11.88 -11.82
N PHE A 148 20.89 10.74 -12.20
CA PHE A 148 19.59 10.29 -11.71
C PHE A 148 19.81 9.09 -10.78
N HIS A 149 19.34 9.21 -9.54
CA HIS A 149 19.57 8.21 -8.50
C HIS A 149 18.25 7.85 -7.84
N VAL A 150 17.71 6.70 -8.22
CA VAL A 150 16.59 6.10 -7.50
C VAL A 150 17.06 4.75 -6.99
N LEU A 151 16.95 4.57 -5.67
CA LEU A 151 17.10 3.27 -5.02
C LEU A 151 15.69 2.75 -4.74
N TYR A 152 15.35 1.57 -5.25
CA TYR A 152 14.11 0.89 -4.97
C TYR A 152 14.36 -0.28 -4.03
N ILE A 153 13.58 -0.36 -2.94
CA ILE A 153 13.59 -1.49 -2.01
C ILE A 153 12.15 -1.94 -1.82
N SER A 154 11.86 -3.24 -2.00
CA SER A 154 10.52 -3.80 -1.83
C SER A 154 10.51 -5.00 -0.90
N LEU A 155 9.57 -5.03 0.04
CA LEU A 155 9.27 -6.17 0.90
C LEU A 155 7.93 -6.75 0.44
N HIS A 156 7.87 -7.99 -0.01
CA HIS A 156 6.64 -8.51 -0.61
C HIS A 156 6.51 -10.02 -0.42
N ARG A 157 5.26 -10.49 -0.39
CA ARG A 157 4.92 -11.91 -0.47
C ARG A 157 5.24 -12.39 -1.88
N TYR A 158 6.07 -13.42 -1.98
CA TYR A 158 6.55 -13.94 -3.26
C TYR A 158 6.09 -15.38 -3.48
N GLU A 159 6.13 -16.22 -2.43
CA GLU A 159 5.76 -17.64 -2.50
C GLU A 159 6.41 -18.36 -3.70
N ASP A 160 7.72 -18.15 -3.85
CA ASP A 160 8.53 -18.71 -4.92
C ASP A 160 7.95 -18.40 -6.33
N GLY A 161 7.38 -17.20 -6.51
CA GLY A 161 6.82 -16.72 -7.76
C GLY A 161 5.34 -17.02 -7.99
N SER A 162 4.66 -17.64 -7.02
CA SER A 162 3.22 -17.97 -7.16
C SER A 162 2.27 -16.86 -6.69
N PHE A 163 2.75 -15.90 -5.90
CA PHE A 163 1.95 -14.76 -5.45
C PHE A 163 2.01 -13.60 -6.46
N PHE A 164 0.91 -12.85 -6.62
CA PHE A 164 0.82 -11.74 -7.56
C PHE A 164 1.97 -10.74 -7.36
N PRO A 165 2.66 -10.27 -8.43
CA PRO A 165 2.32 -10.38 -9.85
C PRO A 165 2.83 -11.64 -10.58
N CYS A 166 3.26 -12.67 -9.85
CA CYS A 166 3.72 -13.95 -10.38
C CYS A 166 4.90 -13.85 -11.37
N SER A 167 5.85 -12.96 -11.09
CA SER A 167 7.06 -12.78 -11.91
C SER A 167 8.32 -13.14 -11.11
N GLU A 168 9.26 -13.83 -11.76
CA GLU A 168 10.61 -14.06 -11.23
C GLU A 168 11.38 -12.75 -11.00
N ASP A 169 10.95 -11.64 -11.60
CA ASP A 169 11.53 -10.33 -11.39
C ASP A 169 11.44 -9.85 -9.93
N ALA A 170 10.55 -10.43 -9.13
CA ALA A 170 10.39 -10.11 -7.71
C ALA A 170 11.41 -10.83 -6.80
N ASP A 171 12.22 -11.76 -7.31
CA ASP A 171 13.15 -12.51 -6.45
C ASP A 171 14.42 -11.70 -6.08
N TYR A 172 15.17 -12.17 -5.08
CA TYR A 172 16.30 -11.47 -4.47
C TYR A 172 17.54 -11.35 -5.38
N ASP A 173 17.62 -12.13 -6.47
CA ASP A 173 18.73 -12.10 -7.41
C ASP A 173 18.62 -10.93 -8.41
N LYS A 174 17.46 -10.28 -8.47
CA LYS A 174 17.17 -9.13 -9.34
C LYS A 174 17.67 -7.85 -8.70
N VAL A 175 18.98 -7.65 -8.78
CA VAL A 175 19.69 -6.53 -8.15
C VAL A 175 19.73 -5.25 -8.99
N GLY A 176 18.94 -5.16 -10.07
CA GLY A 176 19.01 -4.09 -11.07
C GLY A 176 19.91 -4.42 -12.25
N ARG A 177 19.85 -3.60 -13.30
CA ARG A 177 20.51 -3.85 -14.60
C ARG A 177 21.47 -2.73 -14.97
N GLY A 178 22.48 -3.07 -15.77
CA GLY A 178 23.47 -2.12 -16.27
C GLY A 178 24.09 -1.27 -15.15
N LYS A 179 23.79 0.02 -15.18
CA LYS A 179 24.29 1.02 -14.22
C LYS A 179 23.51 1.01 -12.90
N GLY A 180 22.26 0.56 -12.91
CA GLY A 180 21.39 0.42 -11.74
C GLY A 180 21.67 -0.82 -10.89
N LYS A 181 22.68 -1.64 -11.24
CA LYS A 181 23.10 -2.78 -10.41
C LYS A 181 23.43 -2.35 -8.98
N GLY A 182 22.79 -3.01 -8.02
CA GLY A 182 22.83 -2.71 -6.59
C GLY A 182 21.68 -1.81 -6.10
N TYR A 183 21.01 -1.07 -6.99
CA TYR A 183 20.00 -0.05 -6.64
C TYR A 183 18.54 -0.56 -6.75
N ASN A 184 18.35 -1.85 -6.97
CA ASN A 184 17.06 -2.53 -6.86
C ASN A 184 17.20 -3.66 -5.84
N VAL A 185 16.45 -3.62 -4.74
CA VAL A 185 16.55 -4.59 -3.65
C VAL A 185 15.18 -5.23 -3.41
N ASN A 186 15.07 -6.52 -3.70
CA ASN A 186 13.86 -7.29 -3.41
C ASN A 186 14.06 -8.13 -2.14
N ILE A 187 13.08 -8.10 -1.23
CA ILE A 187 13.01 -8.94 -0.04
C ILE A 187 11.79 -9.85 -0.15
N PRO A 188 11.94 -11.01 -0.85
CA PRO A 188 10.82 -11.89 -1.13
C PRO A 188 10.50 -12.82 0.05
N TRP A 189 9.24 -12.84 0.45
CA TRP A 189 8.74 -13.71 1.50
C TRP A 189 8.07 -14.97 0.93
N ASN A 190 8.69 -16.13 1.11
CA ASN A 190 8.28 -17.36 0.43
C ASN A 190 7.37 -18.28 1.24
N LYS A 191 7.39 -18.19 2.58
CA LYS A 191 6.65 -19.11 3.45
C LYS A 191 6.19 -18.43 4.72
N ALA A 192 5.07 -18.91 5.25
CA ALA A 192 4.40 -18.41 6.46
C ALA A 192 3.78 -17.01 6.31
N ARG A 193 3.01 -16.64 7.33
CA ARG A 193 2.35 -15.33 7.44
C ARG A 193 3.28 -14.41 8.22
N MET A 194 4.00 -13.54 7.52
CA MET A 194 4.97 -12.64 8.17
C MET A 194 4.25 -11.57 8.99
N GLY A 195 4.91 -11.08 10.04
CA GLY A 195 4.41 -9.99 10.87
C GLY A 195 5.52 -9.03 11.25
N ASP A 196 5.34 -8.39 12.41
CA ASP A 196 6.20 -7.30 12.87
C ASP A 196 7.67 -7.68 12.96
N VAL A 197 7.95 -8.88 13.49
CA VAL A 197 9.32 -9.36 13.71
C VAL A 197 10.09 -9.45 12.39
N GLU A 198 9.48 -10.01 11.36
CA GLU A 198 10.15 -10.20 10.07
C GLU A 198 10.37 -8.88 9.34
N TYR A 199 9.39 -7.98 9.39
CA TYR A 199 9.51 -6.63 8.81
C TYR A 199 10.58 -5.81 9.55
N LEU A 200 10.61 -5.83 10.88
CA LEU A 200 11.64 -5.14 11.66
C LEU A 200 13.03 -5.75 11.44
N ALA A 201 13.14 -7.08 11.34
CA ALA A 201 14.40 -7.74 11.01
C ALA A 201 14.90 -7.35 9.62
N ALA A 202 14.03 -7.31 8.61
CA ALA A 202 14.37 -6.81 7.27
C ALA A 202 14.83 -5.34 7.32
N PHE A 203 14.17 -4.50 8.11
CA PHE A 203 14.56 -3.11 8.28
C PHE A 203 15.95 -2.96 8.90
N HIS A 204 16.22 -3.65 10.01
CA HIS A 204 17.48 -3.55 10.72
C HIS A 204 18.66 -4.13 9.94
N HIS A 205 18.45 -5.22 9.20
CA HIS A 205 19.54 -5.95 8.55
C HIS A 205 19.73 -5.59 7.07
N VAL A 206 18.71 -5.10 6.38
CA VAL A 206 18.78 -4.81 4.93
C VAL A 206 18.40 -3.36 4.63
N VAL A 207 17.16 -2.95 4.94
CA VAL A 207 16.62 -1.65 4.47
C VAL A 207 17.42 -0.48 5.01
N MET A 208 17.57 -0.37 6.34
CA MET A 208 18.21 0.78 6.97
C MET A 208 19.72 0.85 6.70
N PRO A 209 20.49 -0.26 6.73
CA PRO A 209 21.90 -0.25 6.31
C PRO A 209 22.11 0.27 4.88
N ILE A 210 21.36 -0.26 3.91
CA ILE A 210 21.44 0.17 2.51
C ILE A 210 21.01 1.63 2.38
N ALA A 211 19.86 1.99 2.95
CA ALA A 211 19.31 3.35 2.86
C ALA A 211 20.25 4.40 3.48
N ARG A 212 20.91 4.07 4.60
CA ARG A 212 21.90 4.96 5.23
C ARG A 212 23.12 5.16 4.35
N GLU A 213 23.65 4.08 3.75
CA GLU A 213 24.81 4.14 2.85
C GLU A 213 24.48 4.86 1.54
N PHE A 214 23.27 4.70 1.02
CA PHE A 214 22.76 5.43 -0.15
C PHE A 214 22.59 6.93 0.12
N ALA A 215 22.34 7.32 1.37
CA ALA A 215 22.16 8.70 1.81
C ALA A 215 21.13 9.48 0.96
N PRO A 216 19.85 9.04 0.93
CA PRO A 216 18.82 9.69 0.14
C PRO A 216 18.58 11.12 0.61
N GLU A 217 18.16 11.96 -0.32
CA GLU A 217 17.77 13.34 -0.09
C GLU A 217 16.25 13.51 -0.03
N LEU A 218 15.51 12.52 -0.53
CA LEU A 218 14.07 12.36 -0.42
C LEU A 218 13.76 10.87 -0.22
N VAL A 219 12.83 10.55 0.68
CA VAL A 219 12.29 9.20 0.85
C VAL A 219 10.82 9.21 0.45
N LEU A 220 10.46 8.35 -0.48
CA LEU A 220 9.08 8.05 -0.86
C LEU A 220 8.76 6.66 -0.31
N VAL A 221 7.60 6.53 0.32
CA VAL A 221 7.09 5.23 0.77
C VAL A 221 5.88 4.88 -0.07
N SER A 222 5.99 3.82 -0.88
CA SER A 222 4.86 3.12 -1.50
C SER A 222 4.17 2.36 -0.38
N ALA A 223 3.12 2.96 0.17
CA ALA A 223 2.56 2.59 1.46
C ALA A 223 1.28 1.78 1.29
N GLY A 224 1.45 0.51 0.94
CA GLY A 224 0.39 -0.49 1.01
C GLY A 224 0.19 -1.02 2.42
N PHE A 225 -1.07 -1.14 2.85
CA PHE A 225 -1.42 -1.70 4.16
C PHE A 225 -2.09 -3.07 4.06
N ASP A 226 -1.88 -3.76 2.93
CA ASP A 226 -2.37 -5.12 2.69
C ASP A 226 -1.49 -6.21 3.28
N ALA A 227 -0.26 -5.90 3.72
CA ALA A 227 0.51 -6.78 4.61
C ALA A 227 -0.03 -6.77 6.06
N ALA A 228 -0.96 -5.86 6.38
CA ALA A 228 -1.48 -5.70 7.72
C ALA A 228 -2.36 -6.88 8.16
N ARG A 229 -2.39 -7.13 9.48
CA ARG A 229 -3.30 -8.12 10.07
C ARG A 229 -4.74 -7.84 9.67
N GLY A 230 -5.41 -8.88 9.17
CA GLY A 230 -6.83 -8.83 8.80
C GLY A 230 -7.09 -8.37 7.37
N ASP A 231 -6.06 -8.07 6.58
CA ASP A 231 -6.23 -7.81 5.16
C ASP A 231 -6.71 -9.07 4.41
N PRO A 232 -7.72 -8.98 3.53
CA PRO A 232 -8.26 -10.13 2.81
C PRO A 232 -7.35 -10.68 1.72
N LEU A 233 -6.39 -9.91 1.20
CA LEU A 233 -5.55 -10.30 0.06
C LEU A 233 -4.12 -10.67 0.49
N GLY A 234 -3.48 -9.88 1.36
CA GLY A 234 -2.06 -10.09 1.68
C GLY A 234 -1.80 -11.31 2.57
N GLY A 235 -2.72 -11.63 3.49
CA GLY A 235 -2.64 -12.82 4.35
C GLY A 235 -1.54 -12.76 5.42
N TYR A 236 -1.01 -11.57 5.72
CA TYR A 236 0.04 -11.34 6.70
C TYR A 236 -0.50 -10.74 8.01
N GLN A 237 0.38 -10.50 8.97
CA GLN A 237 0.04 -10.15 10.35
C GLN A 237 0.78 -8.91 10.85
N VAL A 238 1.18 -8.00 9.95
CA VAL A 238 1.84 -6.75 10.36
C VAL A 238 0.84 -5.87 11.11
N THR A 239 1.21 -5.40 12.29
CA THR A 239 0.34 -4.57 13.11
C THR A 239 0.40 -3.09 12.67
N PRO A 240 -0.67 -2.30 12.88
CA PRO A 240 -0.63 -0.85 12.70
C PRO A 240 0.53 -0.19 13.43
N GLU A 241 0.84 -0.65 14.65
CA GLU A 241 1.93 -0.16 15.48
C GLU A 241 3.29 -0.36 14.79
N CYS A 242 3.50 -1.51 14.14
CA CYS A 242 4.71 -1.78 13.38
C CYS A 242 4.91 -0.77 12.25
N TYR A 243 3.87 -0.43 11.47
CA TYR A 243 3.98 0.62 10.44
C TYR A 243 4.40 1.98 11.02
N GLY A 244 4.00 2.29 12.25
CA GLY A 244 4.55 3.41 13.02
C GLY A 244 6.07 3.28 13.21
N HIS A 245 6.56 2.15 13.73
CA HIS A 245 8.00 1.90 13.88
C HIS A 245 8.78 1.96 12.57
N LEU A 246 8.25 1.39 11.48
CA LEU A 246 8.86 1.46 10.16
C LEU A 246 8.99 2.92 9.71
N THR A 247 7.92 3.70 9.85
CA THR A 247 7.93 5.14 9.54
C THR A 247 8.95 5.90 10.39
N HIS A 248 9.00 5.62 11.70
CA HIS A 248 9.92 6.26 12.64
C HIS A 248 11.39 6.03 12.26
N GLN A 249 11.75 4.82 11.86
CA GLN A 249 13.12 4.51 11.41
C GLN A 249 13.51 5.34 10.18
N LEU A 250 12.61 5.48 9.20
CA LEU A 250 12.84 6.22 7.96
C LEU A 250 12.99 7.74 8.17
N LEU A 251 12.35 8.31 9.19
CA LEU A 251 12.46 9.74 9.52
C LEU A 251 13.88 10.18 9.87
N SER A 252 14.78 9.23 10.19
CA SER A 252 16.20 9.51 10.40
C SER A 252 17.00 9.72 9.10
N LEU A 253 16.41 9.45 7.93
CA LEU A 253 17.01 9.63 6.60
C LEU A 253 16.58 10.97 6.00
N ALA A 254 17.30 11.45 4.97
CA ALA A 254 16.89 12.62 4.17
C ALA A 254 16.51 13.88 4.99
N ALA A 255 17.09 14.07 6.19
CA ALA A 255 16.70 15.11 7.14
C ALA A 255 15.20 15.12 7.48
N GLY A 256 14.57 13.93 7.50
CA GLY A 256 13.15 13.74 7.74
C GLY A 256 12.26 14.03 6.54
N ARG A 257 12.80 14.24 5.34
CA ARG A 257 12.02 14.42 4.09
C ARG A 257 11.44 13.10 3.61
N VAL A 258 10.33 12.71 4.23
CA VAL A 258 9.59 11.48 3.97
C VAL A 258 8.20 11.83 3.45
N LEU A 259 7.81 11.22 2.33
CA LEU A 259 6.44 11.25 1.82
C LEU A 259 5.87 9.83 1.80
N VAL A 260 4.80 9.61 2.56
CA VAL A 260 4.07 8.35 2.60
C VAL A 260 2.91 8.43 1.60
N ILE A 261 2.86 7.54 0.61
CA ILE A 261 1.89 7.56 -0.50
C ILE A 261 1.06 6.28 -0.42
N LEU A 262 -0.25 6.39 -0.26
CA LEU A 262 -1.14 5.23 -0.17
C LEU A 262 -1.10 4.39 -1.46
N GLU A 263 -0.90 3.08 -1.32
CA GLU A 263 -0.97 2.07 -2.39
C GLU A 263 -2.13 1.09 -2.10
N GLY A 264 -1.85 -0.18 -1.82
CA GLY A 264 -2.83 -1.20 -1.45
C GLY A 264 -3.31 -1.15 0.01
N GLY A 265 -4.12 -2.14 0.38
CA GLY A 265 -4.78 -2.25 1.68
C GLY A 265 -6.30 -2.23 1.55
N TYR A 266 -6.93 -3.35 1.93
CA TYR A 266 -8.31 -3.65 1.57
C TYR A 266 -9.20 -3.95 2.78
N ASN A 267 -8.61 -4.11 3.96
CA ASN A 267 -9.35 -4.02 5.23
C ASN A 267 -9.44 -2.57 5.71
N LEU A 268 -10.64 -1.98 5.64
CA LEU A 268 -10.89 -0.57 5.97
C LEU A 268 -10.42 -0.16 7.38
N THR A 269 -10.53 -1.06 8.36
CA THR A 269 -10.08 -0.80 9.72
C THR A 269 -8.55 -0.83 9.78
N SER A 270 -7.93 -1.86 9.22
CA SER A 270 -6.46 -2.02 9.23
C SER A 270 -5.77 -0.88 8.48
N ILE A 271 -6.24 -0.50 7.29
CA ILE A 271 -5.64 0.63 6.54
C ILE A 271 -5.75 1.95 7.30
N SER A 272 -6.89 2.19 7.96
CA SER A 272 -7.16 3.43 8.68
C SER A 272 -6.25 3.55 9.90
N ASN A 273 -6.09 2.46 10.65
CA ASN A 273 -5.23 2.40 11.82
C ASN A 273 -3.74 2.52 11.43
N SER A 274 -3.29 1.78 10.42
CA SER A 274 -1.90 1.79 9.97
C SER A 274 -1.48 3.15 9.41
N MET A 275 -2.30 3.77 8.56
CA MET A 275 -2.01 5.12 8.03
C MET A 275 -2.01 6.18 9.14
N ALA A 276 -2.88 6.03 10.15
CA ALA A 276 -2.87 6.92 11.31
C ALA A 276 -1.61 6.76 12.15
N MET A 277 -1.11 5.53 12.34
CA MET A 277 0.17 5.28 13.02
C MET A 277 1.34 5.91 12.25
N CYS A 278 1.39 5.76 10.92
CA CYS A 278 2.37 6.46 10.09
C CYS A 278 2.30 7.97 10.30
N THR A 279 1.11 8.57 10.22
CA THR A 279 0.95 10.02 10.35
C THR A 279 1.31 10.53 11.74
N SER A 280 0.96 9.79 12.79
CA SER A 280 1.36 10.06 14.17
C SER A 280 2.89 10.20 14.29
N MET A 281 3.64 9.29 13.67
CA MET A 281 5.10 9.35 13.64
C MET A 281 5.64 10.53 12.83
N LEU A 282 5.02 10.85 11.69
CA LEU A 282 5.39 12.04 10.89
C LEU A 282 5.22 13.35 11.70
N LEU A 283 4.21 13.41 12.56
CA LEU A 283 3.95 14.52 13.48
C LEU A 283 4.85 14.55 14.72
N GLY A 284 5.69 13.53 14.91
CA GLY A 284 6.67 13.45 16.00
C GLY A 284 6.11 12.89 17.31
N ASP A 285 4.98 12.19 17.27
CA ASP A 285 4.49 11.47 18.44
C ASP A 285 5.43 10.30 18.80
N THR A 286 5.35 9.84 20.04
CA THR A 286 6.22 8.76 20.54
C THR A 286 5.81 7.41 19.93
N PRO A 287 6.75 6.60 19.39
CA PRO A 287 6.44 5.28 18.89
C PRO A 287 5.70 4.42 19.93
N PRO A 288 4.62 3.72 19.56
CA PRO A 288 3.89 2.87 20.49
C PRO A 288 4.79 1.71 20.96
N PRO A 289 4.64 1.20 22.20
CA PRO A 289 5.37 0.01 22.61
C PRO A 289 4.92 -1.20 21.78
N LEU A 290 5.87 -2.01 21.34
CA LEU A 290 5.59 -3.32 20.75
C LEU A 290 5.65 -4.40 21.82
N PRO A 291 4.84 -5.47 21.71
CA PRO A 291 4.97 -6.63 22.58
C PRO A 291 6.36 -7.28 22.40
N PRO A 292 6.79 -8.15 23.33
CA PRO A 292 8.01 -8.92 23.18
C PRO A 292 8.06 -9.63 21.82
N LEU A 293 9.09 -9.33 21.04
CA LEU A 293 9.26 -9.83 19.69
C LEU A 293 10.01 -11.18 19.73
N PRO A 294 9.40 -12.30 19.30
CA PRO A 294 10.12 -13.57 19.18
C PRO A 294 11.18 -13.50 18.06
N PRO A 295 12.03 -14.53 17.89
CA PRO A 295 12.90 -14.64 16.72
C PRO A 295 12.10 -14.71 15.41
N PRO A 296 12.61 -14.15 14.29
CA PRO A 296 11.92 -14.19 13.01
C PRO A 296 11.73 -15.63 12.53
N HIS A 297 10.65 -15.88 11.80
CA HIS A 297 10.40 -17.17 11.19
C HIS A 297 11.59 -17.61 10.31
N GLN A 298 11.94 -18.90 10.36
CA GLN A 298 13.13 -19.44 9.67
C GLN A 298 13.14 -19.13 8.17
N SER A 299 11.98 -19.12 7.52
CA SER A 299 11.90 -18.75 6.09
C SER A 299 12.26 -17.30 5.84
N ALA A 300 11.85 -16.38 6.73
CA ALA A 300 12.21 -14.98 6.63
C ALA A 300 13.72 -14.77 6.86
N ALA A 301 14.29 -15.48 7.83
CA ALA A 301 15.73 -15.47 8.05
C ALA A 301 16.51 -15.95 6.82
N VAL A 302 16.03 -16.99 6.11
CA VAL A 302 16.63 -17.44 4.84
C VAL A 302 16.52 -16.37 3.76
N SER A 303 15.34 -15.76 3.56
CA SER A 303 15.14 -14.66 2.61
C SER A 303 16.10 -13.50 2.89
N ILE A 304 16.17 -13.00 4.12
CA ILE A 304 17.07 -11.93 4.52
C ILE A 304 18.53 -12.29 4.23
N ASN A 305 18.97 -13.52 4.54
CA ASN A 305 20.33 -13.95 4.27
C ASN A 305 20.65 -14.10 2.77
N ASN A 306 19.67 -14.45 1.93
CA ASN A 306 19.82 -14.45 0.47
C ASN A 306 20.06 -13.03 -0.04
N VAL A 307 19.22 -12.07 0.40
CA VAL A 307 19.34 -10.66 0.03
C VAL A 307 20.67 -10.08 0.48
N LEU A 308 21.10 -10.34 1.72
CA LEU A 308 22.40 -9.91 2.23
C LEU A 308 23.55 -10.38 1.33
N ARG A 309 23.53 -11.66 0.90
CA ARG A 309 24.57 -12.20 0.01
C ARG A 309 24.53 -11.59 -1.39
N ALA A 310 23.33 -11.41 -1.95
CA ALA A 310 23.15 -10.81 -3.27
C ALA A 310 23.62 -9.35 -3.30
N HIS A 311 23.43 -8.62 -2.20
CA HIS A 311 23.70 -7.19 -2.11
C HIS A 311 25.05 -6.78 -1.48
N ALA A 312 25.72 -7.68 -0.75
CA ALA A 312 27.04 -7.42 -0.16
C ALA A 312 28.13 -6.92 -1.14
N PRO A 313 28.17 -7.33 -2.42
CA PRO A 313 29.10 -6.75 -3.39
C PRO A 313 28.90 -5.24 -3.60
N TYR A 314 27.65 -4.76 -3.53
CA TYR A 314 27.29 -3.38 -3.84
C TYR A 314 27.29 -2.45 -2.61
N TRP A 315 26.98 -2.98 -1.42
CA TRP A 315 26.79 -2.20 -0.19
C TRP A 315 27.75 -2.67 0.90
N ARG A 316 28.63 -1.78 1.36
CA ARG A 316 29.65 -2.09 2.37
C ARG A 316 29.03 -2.39 3.73
N SER A 317 27.95 -1.72 4.05
CA SER A 317 27.17 -1.89 5.29
C SER A 317 26.66 -3.32 5.51
N LEU A 318 26.51 -4.11 4.43
CA LEU A 318 26.03 -5.50 4.50
C LEU A 318 27.16 -6.54 4.64
N ARG A 319 28.42 -6.12 4.58
CA ARG A 319 29.59 -7.02 4.64
C ARG A 319 29.91 -7.42 6.07
N ILE A 320 28.95 -8.05 6.74
CA ILE A 320 29.08 -8.49 8.12
C ILE A 320 29.94 -9.76 8.14
N GLN A 321 31.17 -9.63 8.62
CA GLN A 321 32.03 -10.79 8.89
C GLN A 321 31.65 -11.39 10.23
N ILE A 322 31.01 -12.56 10.20
CA ILE A 322 30.77 -13.35 11.41
C ILE A 322 31.98 -14.28 11.58
N PRO A 323 32.72 -14.21 12.72
CA PRO A 323 33.81 -15.13 13.00
C PRO A 323 33.33 -16.58 12.93
N GLU A 324 34.15 -17.45 12.36
CA GLU A 324 33.80 -18.87 12.13
C GLU A 324 33.43 -19.61 13.43
N ALA A 325 34.05 -19.22 14.55
CA ALA A 325 33.74 -19.74 15.88
C ALA A 325 32.27 -19.49 16.29
N LEU A 326 31.70 -18.34 15.92
CA LEU A 326 30.30 -18.02 16.20
C LEU A 326 29.36 -18.79 15.26
N ARG A 327 29.76 -18.98 14.00
CA ARG A 327 29.02 -19.83 13.04
C ARG A 327 28.89 -21.26 13.51
N LEU A 328 29.96 -21.84 14.05
CA LEU A 328 30.01 -23.22 14.53
C LEU A 328 29.22 -23.43 15.84
N SER A 329 28.98 -22.36 16.60
CA SER A 329 28.17 -22.39 17.82
C SER A 329 26.65 -22.35 17.56
N LEU A 330 26.23 -22.02 16.34
CA LEU A 330 24.81 -21.96 15.97
C LEU A 330 24.31 -23.38 15.59
N PRO A 331 23.13 -23.81 16.07
CA PRO A 331 22.57 -25.11 15.72
C PRO A 331 22.39 -25.24 14.19
N SER A 332 22.92 -26.31 13.61
CA SER A 332 22.78 -26.58 12.18
C SER A 332 21.33 -26.95 11.83
N PRO A 333 20.74 -26.38 10.75
CA PRO A 333 19.40 -26.77 10.31
C PRO A 333 19.39 -28.23 9.85
N LYS A 334 18.58 -29.08 10.49
CA LYS A 334 18.41 -30.48 10.08
C LYS A 334 17.73 -30.54 8.71
N SER A 335 18.47 -30.84 7.64
CA SER A 335 17.89 -31.14 6.33
C SER A 335 17.16 -32.49 6.39
N LYS A 336 15.83 -32.51 6.17
CA LYS A 336 15.09 -33.75 5.94
C LYS A 336 15.46 -34.30 4.56
N ILE A 337 16.40 -35.24 4.51
CA ILE A 337 16.70 -36.01 3.29
C ILE A 337 15.50 -36.95 3.04
N LYS A 338 14.83 -36.75 1.90
CA LYS A 338 13.75 -37.60 1.39
C LYS A 338 14.38 -38.90 0.88
N ARG A 339 14.16 -40.02 1.58
CA ARG A 339 14.59 -41.37 1.15
C ARG A 339 13.69 -41.88 0.03
N THR A 340 14.26 -42.19 -1.13
CA THR A 340 13.64 -43.01 -2.19
C THR A 340 13.72 -44.50 -1.81
N PRO A 341 12.76 -45.36 -2.22
CA PRO A 341 12.78 -46.78 -1.90
C PRO A 341 13.67 -47.58 -2.86
N PRO A 342 14.40 -48.61 -2.40
CA PRO A 342 15.23 -49.43 -3.28
C PRO A 342 14.42 -50.56 -3.94
N GLY A 343 14.67 -50.75 -5.23
CA GLY A 343 14.16 -51.87 -6.04
C GLY A 343 14.77 -53.21 -5.66
N LYS A 344 14.00 -54.27 -5.88
CA LYS A 344 14.37 -55.68 -5.72
C LYS A 344 15.39 -56.07 -6.80
N ASP A 345 16.48 -56.72 -6.40
CA ASP A 345 17.06 -57.79 -7.21
C ASP A 345 17.69 -58.87 -6.34
N ARG A 346 17.42 -60.12 -6.75
CA ARG A 346 17.76 -61.38 -6.11
C ARG A 346 19.19 -61.77 -6.46
N ASN A 347 19.94 -62.34 -5.52
CA ASN A 347 20.63 -63.63 -5.64
C ASN A 347 21.53 -63.89 -4.40
N SER A 348 21.35 -65.06 -3.78
CA SER A 348 22.26 -65.70 -2.82
C SER A 348 22.73 -67.03 -3.47
N PRO A 349 23.76 -67.77 -3.00
CA PRO A 349 23.63 -68.58 -1.76
C PRO A 349 25.01 -68.92 -1.07
N PRO A 350 25.18 -69.95 -0.20
CA PRO A 350 25.59 -69.78 1.21
C PRO A 350 26.76 -70.72 1.66
N LEU A 351 27.18 -70.72 2.94
CA LEU A 351 27.75 -71.89 3.69
C LEU A 351 27.99 -71.49 5.17
N VAL A 352 27.27 -72.03 6.16
CA VAL A 352 27.47 -73.28 6.97
C VAL A 352 27.94 -72.98 8.41
N THR A 353 27.14 -73.48 9.36
CA THR A 353 27.25 -73.53 10.83
C THR A 353 28.29 -74.57 11.32
N PRO A 354 28.72 -74.58 12.60
CA PRO A 354 28.00 -75.42 13.59
C PRO A 354 27.95 -74.90 15.05
N GLN A 355 26.91 -75.34 15.75
CA GLN A 355 26.58 -75.32 17.20
C GLN A 355 27.50 -76.29 18.02
N PRO A 356 27.53 -76.33 19.40
CA PRO A 356 26.39 -76.81 20.22
C PRO A 356 26.26 -76.47 21.74
N GLN A 357 25.01 -76.66 22.26
CA GLN A 357 24.54 -77.23 23.56
C GLN A 357 24.87 -76.56 24.94
N SER A 358 24.15 -76.72 26.06
CA SER A 358 22.72 -76.87 26.48
C SER A 358 22.66 -77.06 28.04
N GLN A 359 21.51 -76.77 28.70
CA GLN A 359 21.01 -77.22 30.05
C GLN A 359 21.34 -76.35 31.31
N ARG A 360 20.49 -76.08 32.33
CA ARG A 360 19.09 -76.44 32.75
C ARG A 360 18.62 -75.60 34.00
N THR A 361 17.41 -75.00 33.97
CA THR A 361 16.22 -74.91 34.94
C THR A 361 16.36 -74.71 36.49
N PRO A 362 15.31 -74.32 37.33
CA PRO A 362 13.84 -74.05 37.13
C PRO A 362 13.19 -72.82 37.89
N VAL A 363 11.84 -72.68 37.77
CA VAL A 363 10.84 -71.64 38.21
C VAL A 363 10.35 -71.79 39.69
N PRO A 364 9.59 -70.86 40.36
CA PRO A 364 8.11 -70.76 40.18
C PRO A 364 7.39 -69.38 40.45
N THR A 365 6.23 -69.19 39.77
CA THR A 365 4.93 -68.58 40.18
C THR A 365 4.71 -67.07 40.51
N SER A 366 3.67 -66.53 39.86
CA SER A 366 3.04 -65.19 39.87
C SER A 366 2.14 -64.86 41.10
N PRO A 367 1.60 -63.62 41.27
CA PRO A 367 0.39 -63.19 40.53
C PRO A 367 0.35 -61.70 40.05
N ALA A 368 -0.78 -61.35 39.43
CA ALA A 368 -1.05 -60.30 38.44
C ALA A 368 -1.23 -58.82 38.91
N SER A 369 -0.86 -57.90 38.00
CA SER A 369 -1.46 -56.59 37.58
C SER A 369 -1.69 -55.45 38.61
N PRO A 370 -1.64 -54.13 38.24
CA PRO A 370 -1.76 -53.49 36.91
C PRO A 370 -0.59 -52.52 36.53
N PRO A 371 -0.55 -51.93 35.31
CA PRO A 371 0.47 -50.94 34.96
C PRO A 371 0.03 -49.54 35.40
N THR A 372 0.85 -48.89 36.21
CA THR A 372 0.89 -47.44 36.39
C THR A 372 2.35 -47.03 36.40
N ASP A 373 2.86 -46.52 35.28
CA ASP A 373 4.19 -45.91 35.22
C ASP A 373 4.04 -44.39 35.30
N GLN A 374 4.40 -43.89 36.48
CA GLN A 374 5.14 -42.65 36.69
C GLN A 374 6.45 -42.75 35.85
N GLU A 375 7.06 -41.69 35.33
CA GLU A 375 7.56 -40.57 36.10
C GLU A 375 8.01 -39.43 35.17
N ASP A 376 7.69 -38.22 35.60
CA ASP A 376 8.17 -36.94 35.12
C ASP A 376 9.45 -36.62 35.93
N SER A 377 10.60 -36.51 35.27
CA SER A 377 11.83 -35.99 35.89
C SER A 377 12.72 -35.35 34.83
N GLY A 378 12.42 -34.10 34.51
CA GLY A 378 13.24 -33.32 33.57
C GLY A 378 13.08 -31.80 33.70
N LEU A 379 12.50 -31.29 34.79
CA LEU A 379 12.22 -29.86 34.93
C LEU A 379 12.90 -29.16 36.13
N ASP A 380 13.55 -29.90 37.03
CA ASP A 380 14.21 -29.30 38.22
C ASP A 380 15.73 -29.10 38.09
N GLU A 381 16.39 -29.52 37.00
CA GLU A 381 17.82 -29.27 36.77
C GLU A 381 18.15 -28.03 35.91
N LEU A 382 17.14 -27.32 35.37
CA LEU A 382 17.37 -26.13 34.53
C LEU A 382 17.30 -24.79 35.29
N THR A 383 16.89 -24.80 36.57
CA THR A 383 16.67 -23.56 37.35
C THR A 383 17.79 -23.26 38.37
N GLN A 384 18.81 -24.13 38.50
CA GLN A 384 19.94 -23.91 39.43
C GLN A 384 21.21 -23.30 38.79
N GLY A 385 21.20 -22.99 37.48
CA GLY A 385 22.37 -22.43 36.78
C GLY A 385 22.44 -20.90 36.67
N LEU A 386 21.38 -20.16 37.01
CA LEU A 386 21.27 -18.71 36.74
C LEU A 386 21.20 -17.81 37.99
N HIS A 387 21.32 -18.38 39.20
CA HIS A 387 21.33 -17.63 40.45
C HIS A 387 22.73 -17.23 40.96
N ALA A 388 23.80 -17.42 40.17
CA ALA A 388 25.18 -17.30 40.65
C ALA A 388 26.03 -16.17 40.03
N LEU A 389 25.42 -15.12 39.46
CA LEU A 389 26.17 -13.92 39.04
C LEU A 389 25.49 -12.65 39.52
N ASP A 390 25.75 -12.31 40.78
CA ASP A 390 25.57 -10.98 41.37
C ASP A 390 26.78 -10.12 40.97
N LEU A 391 26.53 -8.97 40.36
CA LEU A 391 27.53 -7.96 40.01
C LEU A 391 27.19 -6.64 40.70
N SER A 392 27.09 -6.71 42.03
CA SER A 392 27.21 -5.56 42.91
C SER A 392 28.45 -5.73 43.81
N THR A 393 29.32 -4.70 43.82
CA THR A 393 30.59 -4.54 44.58
C THR A 393 31.82 -5.30 44.03
N SER A 394 32.91 -4.67 43.57
CA SER A 394 33.88 -3.98 44.44
C SER A 394 34.91 -3.09 43.70
N THR A 395 35.05 -1.86 44.23
CA THR A 395 36.17 -0.90 44.43
C THR A 395 37.59 -1.13 43.84
N ILE A 396 38.14 -0.17 43.07
CA ILE A 396 39.08 0.97 43.42
C ILE A 396 40.56 0.59 43.67
N SER A 397 41.46 1.20 42.88
CA SER A 397 42.79 1.66 43.31
C SER A 397 43.16 2.99 42.64
N ALA A 398 43.35 4.03 43.46
CA ALA A 398 43.89 5.36 43.13
C ALA A 398 45.43 5.30 43.16
N THR A 399 46.22 6.11 42.44
CA THR A 399 46.46 7.57 42.59
C THR A 399 47.32 8.06 41.39
N SER A 400 47.12 9.23 40.78
CA SER A 400 47.56 10.55 41.28
C SER A 400 47.00 11.71 40.42
N SER A 401 46.64 12.83 41.08
CA SER A 401 46.16 14.12 40.54
C SER A 401 47.27 15.20 40.73
N PRO A 402 47.20 16.46 40.19
CA PRO A 402 46.12 17.48 40.39
C PRO A 402 45.77 18.29 39.11
N THR A 403 44.62 18.97 38.95
CA THR A 403 44.25 20.26 39.60
C THR A 403 42.79 20.66 39.25
N SER A 404 42.09 21.17 40.27
CA SER A 404 40.77 21.83 40.45
C SER A 404 40.54 23.14 39.64
N VAL A 405 39.36 23.79 39.43
CA VAL A 405 37.93 23.67 39.84
C VAL A 405 37.04 24.69 39.02
N GLN A 406 35.75 24.34 38.82
CA GLN A 406 34.47 25.06 38.51
C GLN A 406 34.37 26.43 37.78
N VAL A 407 33.33 26.58 36.92
CA VAL A 407 32.27 27.66 36.87
C VAL A 407 31.06 27.14 36.03
N GLY A 408 29.78 27.08 36.49
CA GLY A 408 28.72 28.13 36.49
C GLY A 408 28.05 28.28 35.09
N GLY A 409 26.74 28.15 34.86
CA GLY A 409 25.58 28.82 35.45
C GLY A 409 24.77 29.50 34.32
N ALA A 410 23.44 29.44 34.36
CA ALA A 410 22.54 29.82 33.27
C ALA A 410 22.17 31.33 33.20
N ARG A 411 21.74 31.75 31.98
CA ARG A 411 20.90 32.94 31.58
C ARG A 411 21.60 34.32 31.52
N PRO A 412 21.06 35.36 30.80
CA PRO A 412 19.64 35.60 30.47
C PRO A 412 19.24 36.23 29.10
N LYS A 413 17.91 36.22 28.90
CA LYS A 413 17.10 37.05 27.99
C LYS A 413 17.47 38.54 28.05
N VAL A 414 17.47 39.21 26.89
CA VAL A 414 17.45 40.67 26.77
C VAL A 414 16.03 41.12 26.40
N LYS A 415 15.51 42.11 27.15
CA LYS A 415 14.27 42.86 26.93
C LYS A 415 14.59 44.23 26.27
N PRO A 416 13.60 44.89 25.64
CA PRO A 416 13.80 46.03 24.74
C PRO A 416 13.91 47.37 25.48
N SER A 417 14.37 48.42 24.81
CA SER A 417 14.30 49.83 25.23
C SER A 417 14.54 50.75 24.02
N PRO A 418 14.15 52.04 24.05
CA PRO A 418 12.86 52.59 24.47
C PRO A 418 12.28 53.57 23.42
N GLN A 419 10.95 53.72 23.38
CA GLN A 419 10.30 54.87 22.76
C GLN A 419 10.54 56.13 23.61
N ARG A 420 10.96 57.22 22.95
CA ARG A 420 10.79 58.59 23.43
C ARG A 420 9.84 59.33 22.49
N THR A 421 8.96 60.07 23.14
CA THR A 421 7.78 60.80 22.68
C THR A 421 8.10 62.19 22.12
N SER A 422 7.40 62.59 21.06
CA SER A 422 7.00 63.97 20.72
C SER A 422 5.96 63.90 19.59
N SER A 423 4.66 63.97 19.89
CA SER A 423 3.82 65.19 19.95
C SER A 423 3.36 65.70 18.57
N SER A 424 2.03 65.65 18.37
CA SER A 424 1.15 66.60 17.66
C SER A 424 1.48 66.98 16.21
N SER A 425 0.57 66.66 15.27
CA SER A 425 -0.44 67.61 14.76
C SER A 425 -1.18 67.03 13.54
N ALA A 426 -2.45 67.37 13.45
CA ALA A 426 -3.39 67.05 12.37
C ALA A 426 -3.17 67.91 11.09
N GLN A 427 -4.07 67.68 10.11
CA GLN A 427 -4.38 68.43 8.88
C GLN A 427 -3.77 67.85 7.59
N GLU A 428 -4.59 67.19 6.76
CA GLU A 428 -5.46 67.76 5.70
C GLU A 428 -4.68 68.12 4.43
N ALA A 429 -5.01 67.46 3.32
CA ALA A 429 -5.40 68.06 2.03
C ALA A 429 -5.17 67.06 0.88
N SER A 430 -6.23 66.85 0.10
CA SER A 430 -6.24 66.15 -1.19
C SER A 430 -5.72 67.08 -2.33
N PRO A 431 -6.10 66.91 -3.61
CA PRO A 431 -5.38 66.14 -4.64
C PRO A 431 -5.08 66.97 -5.91
N VAL A 432 -4.14 66.58 -6.77
CA VAL A 432 -4.06 67.11 -8.16
C VAL A 432 -3.49 66.01 -9.08
N ARG A 433 -4.31 65.36 -9.93
CA ARG A 433 -4.66 65.68 -11.34
C ARG A 433 -3.55 65.22 -12.32
N ALA A 434 -3.74 64.14 -13.09
CA ALA A 434 -4.55 63.99 -14.31
C ALA A 434 -3.78 64.31 -15.61
N LYS A 435 -3.86 63.38 -16.57
CA LYS A 435 -4.55 63.50 -17.87
C LYS A 435 -4.36 62.18 -18.64
N GLU A 436 -5.40 61.43 -19.02
CA GLU A 436 -6.38 61.69 -20.12
C GLU A 436 -5.69 61.85 -21.47
N LYS A 437 -6.10 61.22 -22.59
CA LYS A 437 -7.42 60.94 -23.20
C LYS A 437 -7.15 60.09 -24.48
N GLY A 438 -8.07 59.47 -25.20
CA GLY A 438 -9.54 59.40 -25.26
C GLY A 438 -9.92 58.33 -26.32
N ILE A 439 -11.09 57.65 -26.22
CA ILE A 439 -12.41 58.02 -26.81
C ILE A 439 -12.38 57.78 -28.35
N GLU A 440 -13.26 57.01 -29.03
CA GLU A 440 -14.72 56.90 -28.96
C GLU A 440 -15.26 55.67 -29.73
N ASP A 441 -16.49 55.27 -29.40
CA ASP A 441 -17.34 54.26 -30.05
C ASP A 441 -17.97 54.72 -31.39
N GLY A 442 -18.37 53.76 -32.23
CA GLY A 442 -19.26 54.01 -33.37
C GLY A 442 -19.69 52.73 -34.11
N ALA A 443 -20.97 52.37 -33.98
CA ALA A 443 -21.65 51.23 -34.61
C ALA A 443 -21.82 51.36 -36.14
N VAL A 444 -22.15 50.24 -36.84
CA VAL A 444 -23.25 50.08 -37.83
C VAL A 444 -23.10 48.83 -38.75
N LYS A 445 -24.19 48.02 -38.79
CA LYS A 445 -24.81 47.17 -39.85
C LYS A 445 -24.07 46.09 -40.69
N ALA A 446 -24.61 44.87 -40.57
CA ALA A 446 -25.21 43.95 -41.57
C ALA A 446 -24.82 44.01 -43.07
N GLU A 447 -24.53 42.82 -43.64
CA GLU A 447 -24.98 42.22 -44.93
C GLU A 447 -24.22 40.87 -45.08
N SER A 448 -24.81 39.67 -45.11
CA SER A 448 -25.73 39.01 -46.06
C SER A 448 -25.04 38.27 -47.24
N THR A 449 -25.06 36.94 -47.15
CA THR A 449 -25.40 35.95 -48.21
C THR A 449 -24.35 35.54 -49.30
N PRO A 450 -24.56 34.41 -50.03
CA PRO A 450 -23.66 33.24 -49.99
C PRO A 450 -23.19 32.79 -51.40
N VAL A 451 -22.38 31.72 -51.51
CA VAL A 451 -22.34 30.91 -52.74
C VAL A 451 -22.23 29.43 -52.42
N LYS A 452 -23.20 28.68 -52.96
CA LYS A 452 -23.30 27.23 -53.10
C LYS A 452 -22.55 26.76 -54.37
N GLN A 453 -22.09 25.51 -54.36
CA GLN A 453 -22.26 24.51 -55.44
C GLN A 453 -21.81 23.15 -54.84
N GLU A 454 -22.68 22.14 -54.61
CA GLU A 454 -23.30 21.21 -55.58
C GLU A 454 -22.25 20.56 -56.51
N ASN A 455 -22.17 19.25 -56.79
CA ASN A 455 -23.06 18.10 -56.58
C ASN A 455 -22.31 16.80 -56.98
N GLN A 456 -22.88 15.65 -56.62
CA GLN A 456 -22.85 14.34 -57.31
C GLN A 456 -21.54 13.53 -57.33
N VAL A 457 -21.47 12.35 -56.66
CA VAL A 457 -22.02 11.02 -57.02
C VAL A 457 -21.34 10.40 -58.24
N SER A 458 -20.60 9.31 -58.01
CA SER A 458 -20.59 8.14 -58.89
C SER A 458 -19.99 6.92 -58.18
N GLN A 459 -20.80 5.87 -58.12
CA GLN A 459 -20.43 4.49 -57.82
C GLN A 459 -19.57 3.91 -58.95
N SER A 460 -18.70 2.95 -58.61
CA SER A 460 -18.30 1.88 -59.53
C SER A 460 -17.83 0.65 -58.74
N GLU A 461 -18.53 -0.45 -58.95
CA GLU A 461 -18.19 -1.82 -58.54
C GLU A 461 -17.23 -2.49 -59.55
N GLU A 462 -16.80 -3.71 -59.18
CA GLU A 462 -16.13 -4.78 -59.96
C GLU A 462 -14.61 -4.67 -60.19
N SER A 463 -13.78 -5.73 -60.19
CA SER A 463 -13.90 -7.17 -59.86
C SER A 463 -12.49 -7.83 -59.99
N GLY A 464 -12.26 -8.97 -59.29
CA GLY A 464 -11.29 -10.05 -59.62
C GLY A 464 -9.79 -9.78 -59.35
N THR A 465 -8.97 -10.65 -58.72
CA THR A 465 -8.83 -12.12 -58.82
C THR A 465 -7.95 -12.67 -57.68
N GLY A 466 -7.98 -14.00 -57.44
CA GLY A 466 -7.51 -14.76 -56.25
C GLY A 466 -5.99 -14.79 -55.96
N ALA A 467 -5.51 -15.38 -54.87
CA ALA A 467 -5.73 -16.78 -54.47
C ALA A 467 -5.59 -17.11 -52.96
N VAL A 468 -6.42 -18.08 -52.60
CA VAL A 468 -6.56 -19.03 -51.48
C VAL A 468 -5.31 -19.48 -50.70
N CYS A 469 -5.42 -19.58 -49.35
CA CYS A 469 -5.26 -20.81 -48.54
C CYS A 469 -5.53 -20.58 -47.02
N ASP A 470 -6.76 -20.88 -46.62
CA ASP A 470 -7.26 -21.76 -45.53
C ASP A 470 -6.76 -21.77 -44.07
N GLN A 471 -7.80 -21.66 -43.22
CA GLN A 471 -8.14 -22.31 -41.92
C GLN A 471 -7.61 -21.70 -40.60
N GLU A 472 -8.44 -20.93 -39.86
CA GLU A 472 -9.56 -21.29 -38.93
C GLU A 472 -9.06 -21.68 -37.52
N SER A 473 -9.52 -21.14 -36.37
CA SER A 473 -10.86 -20.67 -35.94
C SER A 473 -10.78 -19.97 -34.54
N PRO A 474 -11.88 -19.58 -33.84
CA PRO A 474 -12.47 -18.25 -33.92
C PRO A 474 -12.62 -17.51 -32.57
N ALA A 475 -12.62 -16.18 -32.64
CA ALA A 475 -13.21 -15.29 -31.64
C ALA A 475 -14.74 -15.25 -31.81
N LEU A 476 -15.50 -15.16 -30.72
CA LEU A 476 -16.92 -14.85 -30.74
C LEU A 476 -17.17 -13.58 -29.92
N GLU A 477 -17.35 -12.48 -30.65
CA GLU A 477 -18.08 -11.29 -30.22
C GLU A 477 -19.59 -11.58 -30.12
N GLY A 478 -20.28 -10.75 -29.34
CA GLY A 478 -21.60 -10.26 -29.73
C GLY A 478 -22.67 -10.32 -28.63
N ALA A 479 -23.06 -9.16 -28.12
CA ALA A 479 -24.32 -8.54 -28.54
C ALA A 479 -24.64 -7.27 -27.71
N CYS A 480 -24.93 -6.21 -28.44
CA CYS A 480 -25.53 -4.96 -27.98
C CYS A 480 -27.05 -5.04 -28.22
N GLY A 481 -27.87 -4.45 -27.34
CA GLY A 481 -29.32 -4.28 -27.52
C GLY A 481 -29.79 -2.97 -26.89
N TYR A 482 -30.59 -2.22 -27.63
CA TYR A 482 -30.76 -0.75 -27.61
C TYR A 482 -31.99 -0.23 -26.82
N THR A 483 -31.97 1.08 -26.49
CA THR A 483 -33.10 2.05 -26.26
C THR A 483 -33.96 1.96 -24.99
N LYS A 484 -34.30 3.05 -24.26
CA LYS A 484 -34.84 4.37 -24.67
C LYS A 484 -34.40 5.54 -23.74
N LYS A 485 -34.35 6.75 -24.32
CA LYS A 485 -34.10 8.06 -23.67
C LYS A 485 -35.13 8.40 -22.58
N THR A 486 -34.66 8.89 -21.43
CA THR A 486 -35.32 9.98 -20.70
C THR A 486 -34.24 10.99 -20.30
N ASN A 487 -34.55 12.27 -20.51
CA ASN A 487 -33.66 13.38 -20.18
C ASN A 487 -33.49 13.45 -18.66
N PHE A 488 -32.25 13.40 -18.17
CA PHE A 488 -31.92 13.77 -16.79
C PHE A 488 -30.99 14.98 -16.81
N GLU A 489 -31.55 16.14 -16.54
CA GLU A 489 -30.81 17.31 -16.10
C GLU A 489 -30.40 17.06 -14.64
N LEU A 490 -29.11 16.96 -14.37
CA LEU A 490 -28.59 16.91 -13.01
C LEU A 490 -28.38 18.34 -12.52
N VAL A 491 -29.23 18.78 -11.60
CA VAL A 491 -29.06 20.05 -10.87
C VAL A 491 -27.86 19.92 -9.92
N CYS A 492 -26.93 20.86 -10.06
CA CYS A 492 -25.66 20.89 -9.34
C CYS A 492 -25.81 21.46 -7.91
N GLY A 493 -25.33 20.69 -6.94
CA GLY A 493 -24.68 21.06 -5.66
C GLY A 493 -25.20 22.24 -4.82
N THR A 494 -25.58 21.95 -3.57
CA THR A 494 -25.53 22.96 -2.51
C THR A 494 -24.07 23.28 -2.18
N THR A 495 -23.70 24.53 -2.44
CA THR A 495 -22.38 25.12 -2.19
C THR A 495 -22.10 25.22 -0.69
N ASN A 496 -20.87 24.88 -0.29
CA ASN A 496 -20.30 25.28 1.00
C ASN A 496 -19.26 26.38 0.75
N ILE A 497 -19.11 27.30 1.71
CA ILE A 497 -18.49 28.65 1.61
C ILE A 497 -16.98 28.67 1.24
N ALA A 498 -16.37 27.55 0.85
CA ALA A 498 -14.95 27.48 0.50
C ALA A 498 -14.61 26.80 -0.85
N GLY A 499 -15.60 26.49 -1.71
CA GLY A 499 -15.35 26.20 -3.13
C GLY A 499 -14.54 24.94 -3.48
N ASP A 500 -14.19 24.07 -2.52
CA ASP A 500 -13.52 22.78 -2.78
C ASP A 500 -14.56 21.65 -2.85
N THR A 501 -14.76 21.08 -4.04
CA THR A 501 -15.54 19.85 -4.22
C THR A 501 -14.64 18.64 -3.88
N MET A 502 -14.74 18.10 -2.67
CA MET A 502 -14.18 16.78 -2.34
C MET A 502 -15.21 15.70 -2.65
N TYR A 503 -14.80 14.63 -3.35
CA TYR A 503 -15.57 13.39 -3.43
C TYR A 503 -15.09 12.40 -2.37
N VAL A 504 -15.47 12.66 -1.11
CA VAL A 504 -15.61 11.57 -0.13
C VAL A 504 -17.00 11.00 -0.39
N VAL A 505 -17.12 9.67 -0.52
CA VAL A 505 -18.43 9.03 -0.40
C VAL A 505 -18.81 9.11 1.08
N GLU A 506 -19.30 10.27 1.49
CA GLU A 506 -19.85 10.50 2.82
C GLU A 506 -21.27 9.93 2.80
N PRO A 507 -21.55 8.85 3.53
CA PRO A 507 -22.90 8.31 3.57
C PRO A 507 -23.84 9.41 4.08
N LEU A 508 -25.00 9.52 3.45
CA LEU A 508 -26.04 10.42 3.92
C LEU A 508 -26.39 10.05 5.36
N ALA A 509 -26.30 11.04 6.26
CA ALA A 509 -26.75 10.88 7.64
C ALA A 509 -28.27 10.65 7.72
N TRP A 510 -29.01 11.01 6.67
CA TRP A 510 -30.45 10.86 6.56
C TRP A 510 -30.89 10.83 5.08
N CYS A 511 -31.91 10.02 4.75
CA CYS A 511 -32.62 10.09 3.48
C CYS A 511 -34.13 9.81 3.72
N PRO A 512 -35.04 10.29 2.86
CA PRO A 512 -36.49 10.10 3.05
C PRO A 512 -36.91 8.64 3.01
N HIS A 513 -36.08 7.77 2.43
CA HIS A 513 -36.34 6.35 2.31
C HIS A 513 -36.10 5.57 3.60
N LEU A 514 -35.51 6.17 4.64
CA LEU A 514 -35.32 5.49 5.93
C LEU A 514 -36.63 4.99 6.55
N GLU A 515 -37.76 5.61 6.20
CA GLU A 515 -39.10 5.20 6.64
C GLU A 515 -39.54 3.86 6.03
N SER A 516 -38.90 3.41 4.94
CA SER A 516 -39.19 2.11 4.31
C SER A 516 -38.48 0.93 4.98
N VAL A 517 -37.62 1.19 5.98
CA VAL A 517 -36.91 0.14 6.72
C VAL A 517 -37.91 -0.58 7.61
N CYS A 518 -38.03 -1.89 7.41
CA CYS A 518 -38.87 -2.75 8.25
C CYS A 518 -38.08 -3.30 9.45
N PRO A 519 -38.76 -3.70 10.55
CA PRO A 519 -38.10 -4.36 11.67
C PRO A 519 -37.40 -5.66 11.26
N VAL A 520 -36.33 -6.02 11.97
CA VAL A 520 -35.61 -7.27 11.73
C VAL A 520 -36.55 -8.46 11.98
N PRO A 521 -36.61 -9.46 11.08
CA PRO A 521 -37.43 -10.66 11.28
C PRO A 521 -37.04 -11.39 12.58
N ALA A 522 -38.01 -12.07 13.21
CA ALA A 522 -37.76 -12.83 14.45
C ALA A 522 -36.68 -13.93 14.32
N GLY A 523 -36.42 -14.41 13.10
CA GLY A 523 -35.35 -15.36 12.78
C GLY A 523 -33.96 -14.71 12.60
N GLY A 524 -33.85 -13.39 12.76
CA GLY A 524 -32.62 -12.62 12.56
C GLY A 524 -32.26 -12.42 11.09
N VAL A 525 -30.99 -12.09 10.85
CA VAL A 525 -30.38 -11.98 9.52
C VAL A 525 -29.37 -13.10 9.37
N ASP A 526 -29.43 -13.84 8.26
CA ASP A 526 -28.40 -14.81 7.91
C ASP A 526 -27.60 -14.28 6.71
N VAL A 527 -26.36 -13.88 6.99
CA VAL A 527 -25.45 -13.27 6.01
C VAL A 527 -24.83 -14.27 5.03
N PHE A 528 -25.03 -15.57 5.25
CA PHE A 528 -24.49 -16.64 4.40
C PHE A 528 -25.52 -17.15 3.39
N ARG A 529 -26.74 -16.59 3.38
CA ARG A 529 -27.76 -17.01 2.43
C ARG A 529 -27.34 -16.71 0.99
N PRO A 530 -27.51 -17.67 0.07
CA PRO A 530 -27.30 -17.43 -1.35
C PRO A 530 -28.42 -16.54 -1.90
N CYS A 531 -28.18 -15.97 -3.07
CA CYS A 531 -29.19 -15.24 -3.84
C CYS A 531 -30.40 -16.14 -4.09
N GLU A 532 -31.60 -15.68 -3.72
CA GLU A 532 -32.84 -16.44 -3.85
C GLU A 532 -33.23 -16.72 -5.31
N GLU A 533 -32.70 -15.97 -6.27
CA GLU A 533 -33.04 -16.13 -7.69
C GLU A 533 -32.06 -17.01 -8.45
N CYS A 534 -30.74 -16.85 -8.25
CA CYS A 534 -29.73 -17.57 -9.02
C CYS A 534 -28.79 -18.46 -8.20
N GLY A 535 -28.97 -18.51 -6.88
CA GLY A 535 -28.14 -19.35 -5.99
C GLY A 535 -26.70 -18.86 -5.81
N ALA A 536 -26.35 -17.66 -6.27
CA ALA A 536 -24.99 -17.12 -6.10
C ALA A 536 -24.67 -16.90 -4.61
N GLU A 537 -23.45 -17.25 -4.19
CA GLU A 537 -23.00 -17.14 -2.79
C GLU A 537 -22.15 -15.88 -2.52
N ALA A 538 -21.69 -15.20 -3.58
CA ALA A 538 -20.83 -14.03 -3.48
C ALA A 538 -21.60 -12.73 -3.76
N GLU A 539 -21.16 -11.63 -3.14
CA GLU A 539 -21.70 -10.27 -3.36
C GLU A 539 -23.22 -10.18 -3.15
N ASN A 540 -23.72 -10.85 -2.11
CA ASN A 540 -25.14 -10.84 -1.77
C ASN A 540 -25.50 -9.65 -0.87
N TRP A 541 -26.73 -9.17 -1.08
CA TRP A 541 -27.32 -8.05 -0.38
C TRP A 541 -28.65 -8.49 0.21
N ILE A 542 -29.06 -7.87 1.30
CA ILE A 542 -30.38 -8.05 1.89
C ILE A 542 -31.21 -6.76 1.77
N CYS A 543 -32.46 -6.91 1.35
CA CYS A 543 -33.38 -5.80 1.27
C CYS A 543 -33.86 -5.40 2.66
N LEU A 544 -33.75 -4.12 3.04
CA LEU A 544 -34.20 -3.65 4.36
C LEU A 544 -35.71 -3.39 4.43
N CYS A 545 -36.42 -3.55 3.31
CA CYS A 545 -37.88 -3.39 3.24
C CYS A 545 -38.60 -4.75 3.38
N CYS A 546 -38.02 -5.84 2.87
CA CYS A 546 -38.66 -7.16 2.88
C CYS A 546 -37.74 -8.34 3.23
N TYR A 547 -36.47 -8.08 3.51
CA TYR A 547 -35.47 -9.07 3.92
C TYR A 547 -35.20 -10.22 2.93
N LYS A 548 -35.55 -10.04 1.64
CA LYS A 548 -35.07 -10.91 0.56
C LYS A 548 -33.56 -10.76 0.38
N VAL A 549 -32.90 -11.89 0.13
CA VAL A 549 -31.47 -11.95 -0.17
C VAL A 549 -31.25 -12.17 -1.66
N LEU A 550 -30.57 -11.23 -2.32
CA LEU A 550 -30.33 -11.26 -3.76
C LEU A 550 -28.91 -10.82 -4.08
N CYS A 551 -28.38 -11.27 -5.21
CA CYS A 551 -27.04 -10.90 -5.61
C CYS A 551 -26.98 -9.44 -6.08
N GLY A 552 -25.83 -8.81 -5.81
CA GLY A 552 -25.58 -7.41 -6.07
C GLY A 552 -25.39 -7.08 -7.54
N ARG A 553 -25.11 -5.79 -7.79
CA ARG A 553 -24.96 -5.23 -9.14
C ARG A 553 -23.90 -5.95 -9.99
N PHE A 554 -22.83 -6.43 -9.37
CA PHE A 554 -21.69 -7.01 -10.09
C PHE A 554 -21.81 -8.53 -10.33
N VAL A 555 -22.95 -9.13 -9.97
CA VAL A 555 -23.22 -10.56 -10.22
C VAL A 555 -24.27 -10.72 -11.31
N ASN A 556 -25.56 -10.63 -10.96
CA ASN A 556 -26.67 -10.69 -11.92
C ASN A 556 -27.72 -9.58 -11.66
N GLU A 557 -27.36 -8.57 -10.85
CA GLU A 557 -28.19 -7.37 -10.59
C GLU A 557 -29.57 -7.65 -9.94
N HIS A 558 -29.86 -8.85 -9.46
CA HIS A 558 -31.19 -9.18 -8.92
C HIS A 558 -31.62 -8.25 -7.79
N MET A 559 -30.71 -7.80 -6.93
CA MET A 559 -31.06 -6.81 -5.90
C MET A 559 -31.41 -5.43 -6.48
N VAL A 560 -30.76 -5.03 -7.57
CA VAL A 560 -31.06 -3.77 -8.27
C VAL A 560 -32.44 -3.85 -8.92
N VAL A 561 -32.70 -4.95 -9.63
CA VAL A 561 -34.01 -5.24 -10.25
C VAL A 561 -35.10 -5.28 -9.18
N HIS A 562 -34.84 -5.94 -8.05
CA HIS A 562 -35.77 -6.00 -6.93
C HIS A 562 -36.10 -4.62 -6.36
N GLY A 563 -35.08 -3.78 -6.14
CA GLY A 563 -35.27 -2.41 -5.64
C GLY A 563 -36.12 -1.55 -6.57
N LEU A 564 -35.92 -1.69 -7.89
CA LEU A 564 -36.68 -0.98 -8.92
C LEU A 564 -38.13 -1.49 -9.02
N VAL A 565 -38.33 -2.81 -9.12
CA VAL A 565 -39.66 -3.41 -9.33
C VAL A 565 -40.53 -3.30 -8.08
N SER A 566 -39.94 -3.51 -6.89
CA SER A 566 -40.67 -3.51 -5.63
C SER A 566 -40.75 -2.13 -4.98
N SER A 567 -40.10 -1.11 -5.56
CA SER A 567 -39.90 0.19 -4.92
C SER A 567 -39.29 0.05 -3.52
N HIS A 568 -38.30 -0.82 -3.40
CA HIS A 568 -37.58 -1.11 -2.15
C HIS A 568 -36.19 -0.44 -2.20
N PRO A 569 -36.07 0.79 -1.71
CA PRO A 569 -34.90 1.63 -1.99
C PRO A 569 -33.67 1.27 -1.18
N LEU A 570 -33.80 0.68 0.02
CA LEU A 570 -32.71 0.46 0.96
C LEU A 570 -32.28 -1.00 1.03
N VAL A 571 -30.99 -1.23 0.87
CA VAL A 571 -30.38 -2.55 0.87
C VAL A 571 -29.08 -2.55 1.68
N LEU A 572 -28.78 -3.65 2.35
CA LEU A 572 -27.56 -3.85 3.14
C LEU A 572 -26.67 -4.90 2.47
N SER A 573 -25.39 -4.57 2.30
CA SER A 573 -24.38 -5.46 1.73
C SER A 573 -23.92 -6.48 2.77
N PHE A 574 -23.85 -7.77 2.42
CA PHE A 574 -23.22 -8.76 3.30
C PHE A 574 -21.70 -8.73 3.27
N ALA A 575 -21.07 -8.09 2.27
CA ALA A 575 -19.63 -8.00 2.16
C ALA A 575 -19.04 -7.08 3.25
N ASP A 576 -19.60 -5.89 3.40
CA ASP A 576 -19.04 -4.81 4.24
C ASP A 576 -20.07 -4.18 5.20
N LEU A 577 -21.32 -4.66 5.23
CA LEU A 577 -22.41 -4.14 6.06
C LEU A 577 -22.71 -2.65 5.82
N SER A 578 -22.33 -2.14 4.64
CA SER A 578 -22.75 -0.84 4.15
C SER A 578 -24.21 -0.89 3.71
N VAL A 579 -24.90 0.25 3.79
CA VAL A 579 -26.30 0.38 3.35
C VAL A 579 -26.35 1.33 2.16
N TRP A 580 -26.93 0.88 1.07
CA TRP A 580 -27.11 1.65 -0.16
C TRP A 580 -28.58 2.00 -0.35
N CYS A 581 -28.84 3.24 -0.78
CA CYS A 581 -30.16 3.67 -1.21
C CYS A 581 -30.20 3.82 -2.73
N TYR A 582 -30.96 2.98 -3.42
CA TYR A 582 -31.10 3.05 -4.88
C TYR A 582 -31.75 4.35 -5.34
N SER A 583 -32.76 4.85 -4.62
CA SER A 583 -33.45 6.09 -4.99
C SER A 583 -32.65 7.35 -4.72
N CYS A 584 -31.71 7.33 -3.76
CA CYS A 584 -30.81 8.46 -3.50
C CYS A 584 -29.44 8.30 -4.17
N GLU A 585 -29.19 7.16 -4.80
CA GLU A 585 -27.91 6.78 -5.38
C GLU A 585 -26.71 7.05 -4.45
N SER A 586 -26.88 6.76 -3.17
CA SER A 586 -25.89 7.06 -2.15
C SER A 586 -25.91 6.06 -1.01
N TYR A 587 -24.76 5.91 -0.34
CA TYR A 587 -24.69 5.18 0.92
C TYR A 587 -25.43 5.97 2.01
N VAL A 588 -26.00 5.25 2.98
CA VAL A 588 -26.76 5.86 4.08
C VAL A 588 -26.24 5.33 5.40
N HIS A 589 -26.01 6.22 6.35
CA HIS A 589 -25.67 5.88 7.73
C HIS A 589 -26.64 6.60 8.67
N ASN A 590 -27.46 5.85 9.39
CA ASN A 590 -28.44 6.41 10.31
C ASN A 590 -28.72 5.43 11.46
N LYS A 591 -29.08 5.96 12.63
CA LYS A 591 -29.46 5.16 13.82
C LYS A 591 -30.58 4.15 13.56
N VAL A 592 -31.51 4.44 12.64
CA VAL A 592 -32.60 3.52 12.26
C VAL A 592 -32.06 2.22 11.67
N LEU A 593 -30.90 2.27 11.03
CA LEU A 593 -30.26 1.10 10.42
C LEU A 593 -29.50 0.24 11.44
N TYR A 594 -29.31 0.71 12.68
CA TYR A 594 -28.48 0.04 13.68
C TYR A 594 -28.98 -1.38 13.96
N GLU A 595 -30.29 -1.58 14.12
CA GLU A 595 -30.85 -2.89 14.44
C GLU A 595 -30.54 -3.93 13.36
N ALA A 596 -30.80 -3.60 12.08
CA ALA A 596 -30.50 -4.48 10.96
C ALA A 596 -28.99 -4.70 10.77
N LYS A 597 -28.18 -3.66 10.95
CA LYS A 597 -26.72 -3.75 10.87
C LYS A 597 -26.15 -4.62 12.00
N ASN A 598 -26.66 -4.46 13.22
CA ASN A 598 -26.24 -5.23 14.38
C ASN A 598 -26.62 -6.70 14.23
N ALA A 599 -27.83 -6.99 13.74
CA ALA A 599 -28.24 -8.36 13.43
C ALA A 599 -27.33 -9.02 12.39
N ALA A 600 -27.01 -8.31 11.31
CA ALA A 600 -26.08 -8.81 10.29
C ALA A 600 -24.65 -8.96 10.82
N HIS A 601 -24.17 -8.03 11.66
CA HIS A 601 -22.85 -8.07 12.28
C HIS A 601 -22.73 -9.26 13.24
N LEU A 602 -23.72 -9.46 14.11
CA LEU A 602 -23.78 -10.58 15.04
C LEU A 602 -23.79 -11.92 14.29
N ALA A 603 -24.57 -12.03 13.21
CA ALA A 603 -24.59 -13.23 12.38
C ALA A 603 -23.24 -13.49 11.68
N LYS A 604 -22.53 -12.43 11.28
CA LYS A 604 -21.25 -12.53 10.55
C LYS A 604 -20.06 -12.81 11.46
N PHE A 605 -20.02 -12.20 12.64
CA PHE A 605 -18.82 -12.15 13.50
C PHE A 605 -19.03 -12.78 14.89
N GLY A 606 -20.26 -13.12 15.27
CA GLY A 606 -20.57 -13.70 16.58
C GLY A 606 -20.56 -12.69 17.74
N GLU A 607 -20.45 -11.40 17.46
CA GLU A 607 -20.48 -10.32 18.44
C GLU A 607 -21.31 -9.10 17.97
N GLU A 608 -21.83 -8.33 18.92
CA GLU A 608 -22.57 -7.09 18.63
C GLU A 608 -21.63 -5.98 18.12
N ILE A 609 -22.17 -5.02 17.37
CA ILE A 609 -21.44 -3.82 16.97
C ILE A 609 -21.08 -3.04 18.25
N PRO A 610 -19.79 -2.77 18.51
CA PRO A 610 -19.38 -1.99 19.67
C PRO A 610 -20.15 -0.67 19.75
N PRO A 611 -20.63 -0.27 20.94
CA PRO A 611 -21.30 1.01 21.10
C PRO A 611 -20.36 2.12 20.63
N ILE A 612 -20.87 2.94 19.70
CA ILE A 612 -20.17 4.13 19.23
C ILE A 612 -20.13 5.10 20.42
N VAL A 613 -18.97 5.23 21.06
CA VAL A 613 -18.73 6.21 22.14
C VAL A 613 -18.41 7.58 21.55
#